data_AF-W9GR42-F1
#
_entry.id   AF-W9GR42-F1
#
_cell.length_a   1.000
_cell.length_b   1.000
_cell.length_c   1.000
_cell.angle_alpha   90.00
_cell.angle_beta   90.00
_cell.angle_gamma   90.00
#
_symmetry.space_group_name_H-M   'P 1'
#
loop_
_entity.id
_entity.type
_entity.pdbx_description
1 polymer ?
#
loop_
_entity_poly.entity_id
_entity_poly.type
_entity_poly.pdbx_seq_one_letter_code
_entity_poly.pdbx_strand_id
1 'polypeptide(L)'
;MSGLFANLRQEATLLVKREIELARVEAGQKVGQITRGGVALVVGGAVLFVGILFLMLAATYGLEKVVVPWMAALIVGGAVLLVGVIMLLKGVSNMRNLNLKPERTMETLKGDAGLVRSRAS
;
A
#
# COMPACT_ATOMS: atom_id res chain seq x y z
N MET A 1 26.30 -43.67 -20.68
CA MET A 1 26.02 -42.84 -19.48
C MET A 1 25.83 -41.35 -19.77
N SER A 2 26.26 -40.81 -20.92
CA SER A 2 26.13 -39.39 -21.27
C SER A 2 24.70 -38.90 -21.57
N GLY A 3 23.80 -39.77 -22.01
CA GLY A 3 22.42 -39.40 -22.38
C GLY A 3 21.51 -38.99 -21.22
N LEU A 4 21.72 -39.53 -20.01
CA LEU A 4 20.91 -39.23 -18.83
C LEU A 4 21.17 -37.82 -18.29
N PHE A 5 22.42 -37.37 -18.31
CA PHE A 5 22.82 -36.01 -17.93
C PHE A 5 22.28 -34.96 -18.92
N ALA A 6 22.23 -35.28 -20.21
CA ALA A 6 21.64 -34.40 -21.22
C ALA A 6 20.12 -34.23 -21.00
N ASN A 7 19.40 -35.32 -20.71
CA ASN A 7 17.97 -35.29 -20.43
C ASN A 7 17.64 -34.53 -19.13
N LEU A 8 18.37 -34.77 -18.03
CA LEU A 8 18.19 -34.03 -16.77
C LEU A 8 18.40 -32.52 -16.92
N ARG A 9 19.42 -32.10 -17.70
CA ARG A 9 19.66 -30.68 -17.98
C ARG A 9 18.51 -30.06 -18.78
N GLN A 10 17.95 -30.82 -19.72
CA GLN A 10 16.83 -30.38 -20.54
C GLN A 10 15.53 -30.29 -19.74
N GLU A 11 15.27 -31.26 -18.86
CA GLU A 11 14.14 -31.26 -17.92
C GLU A 11 14.24 -30.12 -16.89
N ALA A 12 15.42 -29.88 -16.32
CA ALA A 12 15.64 -28.75 -15.40
C ALA A 12 15.40 -27.39 -16.11
N THR A 13 15.86 -27.25 -17.36
CA THR A 13 15.61 -26.04 -18.17
C THR A 13 14.12 -25.87 -18.47
N LEU A 14 13.39 -26.95 -18.73
CA LEU A 14 11.95 -26.94 -18.93
C LEU A 14 11.19 -26.57 -17.65
N LEU A 15 11.63 -27.07 -16.49
CA LEU A 15 11.02 -26.77 -15.20
C LEU A 15 11.14 -25.29 -14.84
N VAL A 16 12.35 -24.73 -14.97
CA VAL A 16 12.61 -23.30 -14.72
C VAL A 16 11.78 -22.41 -15.65
N LYS A 17 11.67 -22.79 -16.94
CA LYS A 17 10.81 -22.06 -17.89
C LYS A 17 9.34 -22.08 -17.46
N ARG A 18 8.85 -23.24 -17.00
CA ARG A 18 7.48 -23.38 -16.50
C ARG A 18 7.24 -22.57 -15.22
N GLU A 19 8.17 -22.55 -14.28
CA GLU A 19 8.05 -21.72 -13.07
C GLU A 19 8.05 -20.22 -13.40
N ILE A 20 8.88 -19.78 -14.34
CA ILE A 20 8.87 -18.38 -14.82
C ILE A 20 7.53 -18.05 -15.47
N GLU A 21 6.99 -18.96 -16.29
CA GLU A 21 5.69 -18.78 -16.94
C GLU A 21 4.55 -18.75 -15.92
N LEU A 22 4.57 -19.66 -14.95
CA LEU A 22 3.60 -19.71 -13.85
C LEU A 22 3.67 -18.45 -12.98
N ALA A 23 4.87 -18.03 -12.58
CA ALA A 23 5.09 -16.81 -11.82
C ALA A 23 4.62 -15.57 -12.59
N ARG A 24 4.80 -15.54 -13.91
CA ARG A 24 4.29 -14.46 -14.77
C ARG A 24 2.76 -14.43 -14.78
N VAL A 25 2.10 -15.59 -14.86
CA VAL A 25 0.64 -15.70 -14.79
C VAL A 25 0.12 -15.25 -13.42
N GLU A 26 0.71 -15.72 -12.32
CA GLU A 26 0.31 -15.32 -10.97
C GLU A 26 0.55 -13.83 -10.71
N ALA A 27 1.69 -13.28 -11.15
CA ALA A 27 1.96 -11.85 -11.05
C ALA A 27 0.91 -11.04 -11.83
N GLY A 28 0.53 -11.47 -13.03
CA GLY A 28 -0.52 -10.85 -13.83
C GLY A 28 -1.90 -10.90 -13.14
N GLN A 29 -2.25 -12.03 -12.53
CA GLN A 29 -3.50 -12.19 -11.78
C GLN A 29 -3.53 -11.30 -10.53
N LYS A 30 -2.45 -11.25 -9.75
CA LYS A 30 -2.33 -10.37 -8.56
C LYS A 30 -2.44 -8.89 -8.95
N VAL A 31 -1.74 -8.47 -10.02
CA VAL A 31 -1.85 -7.10 -10.55
C VAL A 31 -3.26 -6.80 -11.05
N GLY A 32 -3.89 -7.73 -11.77
CA GLY A 32 -5.28 -7.61 -12.24
C GLY A 32 -6.30 -7.47 -11.11
N GLN A 33 -6.09 -8.18 -10.00
CA GLN A 33 -6.95 -8.12 -8.82
C GLN A 33 -6.76 -6.80 -8.06
N ILE A 34 -5.52 -6.35 -7.89
CA ILE A 34 -5.20 -5.04 -7.28
C ILE A 34 -5.78 -3.90 -8.12
N THR A 35 -5.66 -3.99 -9.44
CA THR A 35 -6.17 -2.94 -10.36
C THR A 35 -7.69 -2.89 -10.39
N ARG A 36 -8.39 -4.02 -10.49
CA ARG A 36 -9.88 -4.01 -10.47
C ARG A 36 -10.45 -3.48 -9.16
N GLY A 37 -9.90 -3.90 -8.02
CA GLY A 37 -10.32 -3.35 -6.72
C GLY A 37 -9.91 -1.89 -6.53
N GLY A 38 -8.72 -1.53 -7.00
CA GLY A 38 -8.16 -0.18 -6.88
C GLY A 38 -8.91 0.86 -7.71
N VAL A 39 -9.35 0.52 -8.93
CA VAL A 39 -10.11 1.46 -9.78
C VAL A 39 -11.43 1.86 -9.13
N ALA A 40 -12.19 0.90 -8.57
CA ALA A 40 -13.44 1.20 -7.90
C ALA A 40 -13.22 2.08 -6.65
N LEU A 41 -12.15 1.86 -5.89
CA LEU A 41 -11.79 2.70 -4.74
C LEU A 41 -11.41 4.12 -5.14
N VAL A 42 -10.63 4.29 -6.22
CA VAL A 42 -10.23 5.61 -6.72
C VAL A 42 -11.45 6.37 -7.23
N VAL A 43 -12.27 5.75 -8.08
CA VAL A 43 -13.47 6.38 -8.64
C VAL A 43 -14.49 6.68 -7.54
N GLY A 44 -14.79 5.70 -6.68
CA GLY A 44 -15.71 5.88 -5.56
C GLY A 44 -15.22 6.95 -4.58
N GLY A 45 -13.91 6.97 -4.29
CA GLY A 45 -13.28 8.01 -3.48
C GLY A 45 -13.39 9.39 -4.10
N ALA A 46 -13.18 9.52 -5.41
CA ALA A 46 -13.36 10.79 -6.13
C ALA A 46 -14.82 11.28 -6.08
N VAL A 47 -15.79 10.39 -6.28
CA VAL A 47 -17.22 10.73 -6.19
C VAL A 47 -17.59 11.18 -4.78
N LEU A 48 -17.14 10.45 -3.75
CA LEU A 48 -17.37 10.84 -2.35
C LEU A 48 -16.71 12.18 -2.03
N PHE A 49 -15.50 12.43 -2.53
CA PHE A 49 -14.82 13.71 -2.35
C PHE A 49 -15.62 14.87 -2.93
N VAL A 50 -16.13 14.73 -4.15
CA VAL A 50 -17.02 15.74 -4.76
C VAL A 50 -18.29 15.93 -3.92
N GLY A 51 -18.93 14.85 -3.47
CA GLY A 51 -20.10 14.93 -2.59
C GLY A 51 -19.84 15.69 -1.29
N ILE A 52 -18.67 15.45 -0.67
CA ILE A 52 -18.22 16.17 0.52
C ILE A 52 -18.07 17.68 0.26
N LEU A 53 -17.55 18.08 -0.91
CA LEU A 53 -17.48 19.51 -1.29
C LEU A 53 -18.86 20.16 -1.37
N PHE A 54 -19.85 19.47 -1.96
CA PHE A 54 -21.23 19.97 -1.99
C PHE A 54 -21.86 20.04 -0.60
N LEU A 55 -21.55 19.10 0.31
CA LEU A 55 -21.99 19.17 1.70
C LEU A 55 -21.36 20.36 2.43
N MET A 56 -20.08 20.66 2.22
CA MET A 56 -19.44 21.85 2.78
C MET A 56 -20.09 23.15 2.25
N LEU A 57 -20.44 23.17 0.96
CA LEU A 57 -21.14 24.29 0.35
C LEU A 57 -22.53 24.47 0.97
N ALA A 58 -23.28 23.38 1.12
CA ALA A 58 -24.59 23.40 1.77
C ALA A 58 -24.50 23.84 3.24
N ALA A 59 -23.49 23.36 3.98
CA ALA A 59 -23.24 23.79 5.36
C ALA A 59 -22.91 25.29 5.44
N THR A 60 -22.10 25.80 4.49
CA THR A 60 -21.75 27.22 4.42
C THR A 60 -22.99 28.09 4.15
N TYR A 61 -23.80 27.72 3.15
CA TYR A 61 -25.05 28.43 2.86
C TYR A 61 -26.09 28.32 3.99
N GLY A 62 -26.12 27.19 4.70
CA GLY A 62 -26.95 27.01 5.88
C GLY A 62 -26.53 27.94 7.02
N LEU A 63 -25.22 28.03 7.30
CA LEU A 63 -24.68 28.93 8.32
C LEU A 63 -24.84 30.41 7.94
N GLU A 64 -24.80 30.75 6.66
CA GLU A 64 -25.01 32.12 6.17
C GLU A 64 -26.35 32.70 6.64
N LYS A 65 -27.37 31.86 6.92
CA LYS A 65 -28.65 32.33 7.45
C LYS A 65 -28.55 32.86 8.89
N VAL A 66 -27.47 32.57 9.60
CA VAL A 66 -27.26 32.91 11.01
C VAL A 66 -26.04 33.82 11.19
N VAL A 67 -25.04 33.71 10.33
CA VAL A 67 -23.79 34.49 10.39
C VAL A 67 -23.43 35.10 9.03
N VAL A 68 -22.54 36.10 9.02
CA VAL A 68 -22.07 36.75 7.78
C VAL A 68 -21.39 35.73 6.84
N PRO A 69 -21.58 35.78 5.51
CA PRO A 69 -21.10 34.77 4.57
C PRO A 69 -19.62 34.38 4.72
N TRP A 70 -18.75 35.37 4.94
CA TRP A 70 -17.31 35.11 5.10
C TRP A 70 -17.00 34.34 6.40
N MET A 71 -17.75 34.57 7.48
CA MET A 71 -17.60 33.82 8.73
C MET A 71 -18.09 32.39 8.59
N ALA A 72 -19.21 32.17 7.88
CA ALA A 72 -19.72 30.83 7.60
C ALA A 72 -18.65 29.97 6.90
N ALA A 73 -18.03 30.52 5.85
CA ALA A 73 -16.98 29.84 5.11
C ALA A 73 -15.75 29.54 5.99
N LEU A 74 -15.34 30.47 6.86
CA LEU A 74 -14.21 30.25 7.77
C LEU A 74 -14.51 29.19 8.83
N ILE A 75 -15.72 29.14 9.38
CA ILE A 75 -16.10 28.15 10.39
C ILE A 75 -16.11 26.75 9.78
N VAL A 76 -16.77 26.58 8.63
CA VAL A 76 -16.84 25.29 7.93
C VAL A 76 -15.44 24.86 7.48
N GLY A 77 -14.69 25.75 6.83
CA GLY A 77 -13.32 25.49 6.38
C GLY A 77 -12.39 25.14 7.54
N GLY A 78 -12.47 25.87 8.65
CA GLY A 78 -11.68 25.63 9.86
C GLY A 78 -12.00 24.27 10.51
N ALA A 79 -13.27 23.91 10.62
CA ALA A 79 -13.68 22.60 11.15
C ALA A 79 -13.13 21.45 10.30
N VAL A 80 -13.20 21.58 8.97
CA VAL A 80 -12.68 20.58 8.03
C VAL A 80 -11.15 20.49 8.10
N LEU A 81 -10.47 21.63 8.17
CA LEU A 81 -9.01 21.68 8.35
C LEU A 81 -8.58 20.94 9.62
N LEU A 82 -9.29 21.17 10.73
CA LEU A 82 -9.01 20.51 11.99
C LEU A 82 -9.15 18.99 11.89
N VAL A 83 -10.23 18.51 11.25
CA VAL A 83 -10.41 17.07 10.98
C VAL A 83 -9.28 16.53 10.10
N GLY A 84 -8.91 17.25 9.05
CA GLY A 84 -7.82 16.87 8.13
C GLY A 84 -6.46 16.76 8.83
N VAL A 85 -6.13 17.72 9.70
CA VAL A 85 -4.90 17.69 10.50
C VAL A 85 -4.90 16.48 11.44
N ILE A 86 -6.00 16.19 12.13
CA ILE A 86 -6.10 15.02 13.01
C ILE A 86 -5.90 13.72 12.23
N MET A 87 -6.51 13.59 11.05
CA MET A 87 -6.35 12.40 10.20
C MET A 87 -4.91 12.26 9.69
N LEU A 88 -4.26 13.35 9.27
CA LEU A 88 -2.86 13.35 8.87
C LEU A 88 -1.95 12.90 10.01
N LEU A 89 -2.12 13.47 11.20
CA LEU A 89 -1.33 13.11 12.38
C LEU A 89 -1.51 11.63 12.74
N LYS A 90 -2.75 11.12 12.68
CA LYS A 90 -3.04 9.69 12.89
C LYS A 90 -2.40 8.82 11.81
N GLY A 91 -2.49 9.20 10.54
CA GLY A 91 -1.89 8.47 9.43
C GLY A 91 -0.38 8.37 9.55
N VAL A 92 0.29 9.49 9.81
CA VAL A 92 1.74 9.55 10.06
C VAL A 92 2.12 8.73 11.28
N SER A 93 1.35 8.84 12.38
CA SER A 93 1.59 8.04 13.58
C SER A 93 1.42 6.53 13.32
N ASN A 94 0.44 6.13 12.50
CA ASN A 94 0.21 4.73 12.18
C ASN A 94 1.35 4.16 11.33
N MET A 95 1.86 4.94 10.38
CA MET A 95 3.06 4.57 9.61
C MET A 95 4.31 4.51 10.49
N ARG A 96 4.44 5.38 11.50
CA ARG A 96 5.56 5.35 12.45
C ARG A 96 5.48 4.16 13.42
N ASN A 97 4.26 3.73 13.78
CA ASN A 97 4.01 2.58 14.66
C ASN A 97 4.06 1.24 13.91
N LEU A 98 3.84 1.25 12.60
CA LEU A 98 4.27 0.19 11.70
C LEU A 98 5.80 0.22 11.65
N ASN A 99 6.43 -0.27 12.72
CA ASN A 99 7.85 -0.56 12.77
C ASN A 99 8.19 -1.52 11.61
N LEU A 100 8.57 -0.94 10.47
CA LEU A 100 9.30 -1.61 9.38
C LEU A 100 10.74 -1.95 9.81
N LYS A 101 10.98 -2.15 11.11
CA LYS A 101 12.14 -2.87 11.59
C LYS A 101 11.72 -4.33 11.68
N PRO A 102 12.12 -5.18 10.71
CA PRO A 102 11.92 -6.62 10.88
C PRO A 102 12.83 -7.08 12.03
N GLU A 103 12.30 -7.07 13.25
CA GLU A 103 13.01 -7.50 14.46
C GLU A 103 13.53 -8.93 14.29
N ARG A 104 12.81 -9.76 13.52
CA ARG A 104 13.18 -11.14 13.21
C ARG A 104 14.33 -11.29 12.21
N THR A 105 14.53 -10.34 11.28
CA THR A 105 15.55 -10.48 10.23
C THR A 105 16.95 -10.07 10.72
N MET A 106 17.04 -9.18 11.71
CA MET A 106 18.35 -8.83 12.28
C MET A 106 18.95 -9.92 13.15
N GLU A 107 18.13 -10.77 13.78
CA GLU A 107 18.61 -11.84 14.66
C GLU A 107 19.17 -13.02 13.84
N THR A 108 18.50 -13.40 12.74
CA THR A 108 18.98 -14.46 11.83
C THR A 108 20.25 -14.06 11.08
N LEU A 109 20.36 -12.81 10.61
CA LEU A 109 21.58 -12.34 9.93
C LEU A 109 22.81 -12.30 10.86
N LYS A 110 22.62 -12.05 12.16
CA LYS A 110 23.72 -12.12 13.15
C LYS A 110 24.11 -13.55 13.49
N GLY A 111 23.15 -14.48 13.55
CA GLY A 111 23.41 -15.90 13.74
C GLY A 111 24.22 -16.50 12.58
N ASP A 112 23.85 -16.18 11.34
CA ASP A 112 24.49 -16.74 10.15
C ASP A 112 25.92 -16.22 9.94
N ALA A 113 26.19 -14.94 10.25
CA ALA A 113 27.54 -14.38 10.19
C ALA A 113 28.49 -15.04 11.22
N GLY A 114 27.98 -15.45 12.38
CA GLY A 114 28.76 -16.18 13.38
C GLY A 114 29.13 -17.59 12.94
N LEU A 115 28.24 -18.27 12.21
CA LEU A 115 28.44 -19.65 11.73
C LEU A 115 29.42 -19.74 10.55
N VAL A 116 29.46 -18.73 9.68
CA VAL A 116 30.44 -18.66 8.59
C VAL A 116 31.84 -18.42 9.15
N ARG A 117 31.97 -17.66 10.24
CA ARG A 117 33.27 -17.36 10.86
C ARG A 117 33.88 -18.54 11.61
N SER A 118 33.07 -19.46 12.16
CA SER A 118 33.61 -20.66 12.85
C SER A 118 33.94 -21.82 11.92
N ARG A 119 33.45 -21.81 10.66
CA ARG A 119 33.81 -22.80 9.63
C ARG A 119 35.06 -22.44 8.83
N ALA A 120 35.59 -21.23 9.00
CA ALA A 120 36.78 -20.73 8.32
C ALA A 120 38.05 -20.71 9.22
N SER A 121 37.94 -21.22 10.45
CA SER A 121 39.04 -21.48 11.40
C SER A 121 39.12 -22.96 11.69
#